data_AF-A0A0V8DEW3-F1
#
_entry.id   AF-A0A0V8DEW3-F1
#
_cell.length_a   1.000
_cell.length_b   1.000
_cell.length_c   1.000
_cell.angle_alpha   90.00
_cell.angle_beta   90.00
_cell.angle_gamma   90.00
#
_symmetry.space_group_name_H-M   'P 1'
#
loop_
_entity.id
_entity.type
_entity.pdbx_description
1 polymer ?
#
loop_
_entity_poly.entity_id
_entity_poly.type
_entity_poly.pdbx_seq_one_letter_code
_entity_poly.pdbx_strand_id
1 'polypeptide(L)'
;MKEKNNLIQRNNIVRASIVGANDGIISIAGLVIGVSGATSHIGTILLAGFAGTLAGTVSMAMGEYVSVSSQRDAQENNYPRTKSSTCY
;
A
#
# COMPACT_ATOMS: atom_id res chain seq x y z
N MET A 1 15.72 -22.39 11.33
CA MET A 1 15.63 -20.94 10.96
C MET A 1 14.75 -20.68 9.73
N LYS A 2 14.76 -21.53 8.70
CA LYS A 2 13.99 -21.36 7.45
C LYS A 2 12.47 -21.31 7.62
N GLU A 3 11.92 -22.08 8.57
CA GLU A 3 10.49 -22.13 8.87
C GLU A 3 9.97 -20.85 9.57
N LYS A 4 10.72 -20.33 10.56
CA LYS A 4 10.36 -19.10 11.28
C LYS A 4 10.28 -17.87 10.35
N ASN A 5 11.19 -17.76 9.39
CA ASN A 5 11.21 -16.64 8.44
C ASN A 5 9.99 -16.65 7.50
N ASN A 6 9.50 -17.84 7.12
CA ASN A 6 8.32 -17.98 6.26
C ASN A 6 7.03 -17.59 6.99
N LEU A 7 6.91 -17.98 8.27
CA LEU A 7 5.79 -17.59 9.12
C LEU A 7 5.73 -16.08 9.35
N ILE A 8 6.87 -15.43 9.55
CA ILE A 8 6.96 -13.96 9.72
C ILE A 8 6.56 -13.24 8.43
N GLN A 9 7.04 -13.67 7.26
CA GLN A 9 6.62 -13.08 5.97
C GLN A 9 5.11 -13.22 5.74
N ARG A 10 4.55 -14.41 5.98
CA ARG A 10 3.10 -14.66 5.84
C ARG A 10 2.29 -13.76 6.78
N ASN A 11 2.72 -13.62 8.04
CA ASN A 11 2.03 -12.75 8.99
C ASN A 11 2.07 -11.28 8.56
N ASN A 12 3.20 -10.82 8.01
CA ASN A 12 3.34 -9.47 7.49
C ASN A 12 2.41 -9.20 6.29
N ILE A 13 2.32 -10.16 5.35
CA ILE A 13 1.43 -10.06 4.19
C ILE A 13 -0.04 -10.02 4.65
N VAL A 14 -0.43 -10.89 5.59
CA VAL A 14 -1.80 -10.90 6.13
C VAL A 14 -2.14 -9.58 6.82
N ARG A 15 -1.23 -9.03 7.61
CA ARG A 15 -1.43 -7.74 8.27
C ARG A 15 -1.60 -6.61 7.25
N ALA A 16 -0.69 -6.50 6.28
CA ALA A 16 -0.76 -5.50 5.22
C ALA A 16 -2.07 -5.61 4.42
N SER A 17 -2.51 -6.85 4.15
CA SER A 17 -3.77 -7.13 3.45
C SER A 17 -5.00 -6.66 4.23
N ILE A 18 -5.03 -6.88 5.55
CA ILE A 18 -6.17 -6.47 6.39
C ILE A 18 -6.24 -4.94 6.51
N VAL A 19 -5.09 -4.28 6.74
CA VAL A 19 -5.04 -2.80 6.84
C VAL A 19 -5.42 -2.17 5.49
N GLY A 20 -4.92 -2.71 4.38
CA GLY A 20 -5.28 -2.24 3.04
C GLY A 20 -6.77 -2.45 2.72
N ALA A 21 -7.35 -3.59 3.10
CA ALA A 21 -8.78 -3.84 2.90
C ALA A 21 -9.66 -2.89 3.72
N ASN A 22 -9.28 -2.62 4.97
CA ASN A 22 -9.97 -1.67 5.83
C ASN A 22 -9.98 -0.26 5.22
N ASP A 23 -8.82 0.21 4.78
CA ASP A 23 -8.69 1.54 4.19
C ASP A 23 -9.43 1.64 2.86
N GLY A 24 -9.42 0.58 2.05
CA GLY A 24 -10.18 0.50 0.81
C GLY A 24 -11.68 0.62 1.01
N ILE A 25 -12.27 -0.11 1.96
CA ILE A 25 -13.72 -0.07 2.23
C ILE A 25 -14.13 1.31 2.72
N ILE A 26 -13.40 1.88 3.68
CA ILE A 26 -13.72 3.19 4.26
C ILE A 26 -13.61 4.28 3.19
N SER A 27 -12.57 4.23 2.35
CA SER A 27 -12.36 5.21 1.28
C SER A 27 -13.48 5.18 0.23
N ILE A 28 -13.89 4.00 -0.24
CA ILE A 28 -14.96 3.86 -1.23
C ILE A 28 -16.32 4.23 -0.63
N ALA A 29 -16.60 3.84 0.62
CA ALA A 29 -17.83 4.21 1.30
C ALA A 29 -17.93 5.74 1.44
N GLY A 30 -16.85 6.41 1.88
CA GLY A 30 -16.79 7.86 1.97
C GLY A 30 -16.98 8.55 0.61
N LEU A 31 -16.35 8.02 -0.45
CA LEU A 31 -16.52 8.51 -1.82
C LEU A 31 -17.98 8.41 -2.28
N VAL A 32 -18.60 7.24 -2.12
CA VAL A 32 -19.99 7.00 -2.56
C VAL A 32 -20.96 7.87 -1.76
N ILE A 33 -20.77 8.00 -0.44
CA ILE A 33 -21.56 8.89 0.40
C ILE A 33 -21.41 10.35 -0.05
N GLY A 34 -20.17 10.81 -0.29
CA GLY A 34 -19.89 12.17 -0.75
C GLY A 34 -20.54 12.48 -2.10
N VAL A 35 -20.41 11.57 -3.08
CA VAL A 35 -21.03 11.73 -4.40
C VAL A 35 -22.56 11.69 -4.30
N SER A 36 -23.12 10.83 -3.45
CA SER A 36 -24.57 10.76 -3.24
C SER A 36 -25.15 12.04 -2.62
N GLY A 37 -24.36 12.78 -1.84
CA GLY A 37 -24.75 14.10 -1.33
C GLY A 37 -24.76 15.19 -2.40
N ALA A 38 -24.00 15.01 -3.48
CA ALA A 38 -23.92 15.95 -4.61
C ALA A 38 -24.90 15.63 -5.75
N THR A 39 -25.28 14.36 -5.92
CA THR A 39 -26.21 13.93 -6.98
C THR A 39 -27.05 12.72 -6.57
N SER A 40 -28.32 12.72 -6.98
CA SER A 40 -29.24 11.59 -6.78
C SER A 40 -29.23 10.58 -7.94
N HIS A 41 -28.44 10.83 -8.99
CA HIS A 41 -28.43 9.97 -10.17
C HIS A 41 -27.58 8.71 -9.94
N ILE A 42 -28.23 7.55 -9.82
CA ILE A 42 -27.58 6.26 -9.51
C ILE A 42 -26.42 5.93 -10.46
N GLY A 43 -26.58 6.21 -11.77
CA GLY A 43 -25.54 5.91 -12.76
C GLY A 43 -24.23 6.65 -12.48
N THR A 44 -24.32 7.89 -11.99
CA THR A 44 -23.14 8.72 -11.66
C THR A 44 -22.46 8.22 -10.40
N ILE A 45 -23.24 7.83 -9.39
CA ILE A 45 -22.74 7.28 -8.13
C ILE A 45 -21.98 5.97 -8.38
N LEU A 46 -22.55 5.06 -9.19
CA LEU A 46 -21.93 3.78 -9.52
C LEU A 46 -20.65 3.95 -10.35
N LEU A 47 -20.67 4.84 -11.34
CA LEU A 47 -19.48 5.13 -12.15
C LEU A 47 -18.36 5.73 -11.30
N ALA A 48 -18.69 6.67 -10.41
CA ALA A 48 -17.73 7.28 -9.50
C ALA A 48 -17.16 6.26 -8.51
N GLY A 49 -18.00 5.42 -7.91
CA GLY A 49 -17.58 4.34 -7.02
C GLY A 49 -16.64 3.35 -7.71
N PHE A 50 -16.98 2.93 -8.93
CA PHE A 50 -16.16 2.00 -9.70
C PHE A 50 -14.82 2.62 -10.12
N ALA A 51 -14.85 3.83 -10.67
CA ALA A 51 -13.65 4.57 -11.04
C ALA A 51 -12.73 4.81 -9.82
N GLY A 52 -13.30 5.21 -8.68
CA GLY A 52 -12.57 5.41 -7.43
C GLY A 52 -11.95 4.13 -6.88
N THR A 53 -12.64 2.99 -7.01
CA THR A 53 -12.10 1.67 -6.63
C THR A 53 -10.90 1.29 -7.47
N LEU A 54 -10.98 1.44 -8.80
CA LEU A 54 -9.85 1.17 -9.70
C LEU A 54 -8.68 2.13 -9.45
N ALA A 55 -8.95 3.42 -9.32
CA ALA A 55 -7.92 4.40 -9.03
C ALA A 55 -7.24 4.15 -7.67
N GLY A 56 -8.02 3.81 -6.64
CA GLY A 56 -7.54 3.53 -5.29
C GLY A 56 -6.68 2.26 -5.22
N THR A 57 -7.14 1.16 -5.84
CA THR A 57 -6.37 -0.11 -5.87
C THR A 57 -5.05 0.04 -6.62
N VAL A 58 -5.05 0.71 -7.78
CA VAL A 58 -3.83 0.99 -8.54
C VAL A 58 -2.89 1.89 -7.75
N SER A 59 -3.40 2.93 -7.08
CA SER A 59 -2.59 3.83 -6.25
C SER A 59 -1.94 3.10 -5.08
N MET A 60 -2.67 2.22 -4.37
CA MET A 60 -2.11 1.43 -3.27
C MET A 60 -1.05 0.44 -3.76
N ALA A 61 -1.30 -0.27 -4.86
CA ALA A 61 -0.32 -1.19 -5.43
C ALA A 61 0.97 -0.48 -5.87
N MET A 62 0.83 0.68 -6.53
CA MET A 62 1.97 1.50 -6.94
C MET A 62 2.70 2.10 -5.74
N GLY A 63 1.98 2.56 -4.73
CA GLY A 63 2.55 3.08 -3.48
C GLY A 63 3.37 2.02 -2.76
N GLU A 64 2.89 0.78 -2.68
CA GLU A 64 3.62 -0.33 -2.08
C GLU A 64 4.87 -0.71 -2.91
N TYR A 65 4.78 -0.72 -4.24
CA TYR A 65 5.93 -0.96 -5.12
C TYR A 65 7.04 0.08 -4.92
N VAL A 66 6.69 1.37 -4.92
CA VAL A 66 7.64 2.48 -4.71
C VAL A 66 8.19 2.48 -3.27
N SER A 67 7.38 2.08 -2.29
CA SER A 67 7.83 1.93 -0.89
C SER A 67 8.82 0.79 -0.74
N VAL A 68 8.66 -0.32 -1.47
CA VAL A 68 9.62 -1.43 -1.46
C VAL A 68 10.89 -1.05 -2.22
N SER A 69 10.80 -0.33 -3.34
CA SER A 69 12.00 0.12 -4.05
C SER A 69 12.81 1.11 -3.22
N SER A 70 12.18 2.10 -2.61
CA SER A 70 12.86 3.04 -1.70
C SER A 70 13.47 2.38 -0.47
N GLN A 71 12.84 1.33 0.08
CA GLN A 71 13.45 0.54 1.15
C GLN A 71 14.71 -0.21 0.69
N ARG A 72 14.72 -0.74 -0.53
CA ARG A 72 15.90 -1.39 -1.11
C ARG A 72 17.00 -0.39 -1.37
N ASP A 73 16.67 0.76 -1.96
CA ASP A 73 17.62 1.84 -2.23
C ASP A 73 18.21 2.40 -0.92
N ALA A 74 17.37 2.55 0.12
CA ALA A 74 17.82 2.96 1.44
C ALA A 74 18.71 1.92 2.12
N GLN A 75 18.47 0.61 1.90
CA GLN A 75 19.34 -0.46 2.40
C GLN A 75 20.68 -0.51 1.66
N GLU A 76 20.67 -0.28 0.36
CA GLU A 76 21.88 -0.27 -0.47
C GLU A 76 22.73 0.98 -0.18
N ASN A 77 22.10 2.13 0.06
CA ASN A 77 22.78 3.37 0.40
C ASN A 77 23.18 3.48 1.88
N ASN A 78 22.48 2.79 2.80
CA ASN A 78 22.87 2.64 4.21
C ASN A 78 23.70 1.37 4.48
N TYR A 79 24.14 0.64 3.45
CA TYR A 79 25.28 -0.25 3.65
C TYR A 79 26.46 0.67 3.98
N PRO A 80 27.00 0.66 5.22
CA PRO A 80 28.17 1.45 5.50
C PRO A 80 29.23 1.00 4.50
N ARG A 81 29.83 1.95 3.79
CA ARG A 81 31.11 1.77 3.10
C ARG A 81 32.14 1.38 4.17
N THR A 82 32.08 0.13 4.65
CA THR A 82 33.13 -0.52 5.45
C THR A 82 34.19 -1.01 4.47
N LYS A 83 34.69 -0.11 3.63
CA LYS A 83 36.00 -0.25 3.02
C LYS A 83 36.82 0.94 3.47
N SER A 84 37.95 0.60 4.09
CA SER A 84 39.06 1.43 4.58
C SER A 84 38.77 2.40 5.73
N SER A 85 38.89 1.89 6.96
CA SER A 85 39.54 2.59 8.09
C SER A 85 39.95 1.56 9.16
N THR A 86 40.72 0.54 8.74
CA THR A 86 41.69 -0.11 9.62
C THR A 86 42.98 0.67 9.43
N CYS A 87 43.25 1.58 10.36
CA CYS A 87 44.55 2.13 10.77
C CYS A 87 44.26 3.37 11.61
N TYR A 88 44.00 3.18 12.91
CA TYR A 88 44.64 3.83 14.07
C TYR A 88 44.08 3.20 15.33
#